data_AF-A0A4P6H551-F1
#
_entry.id   AF-A0A4P6H551-F1
#
_cell.length_a   1.000
_cell.length_b   1.000
_cell.length_c   1.000
_cell.angle_alpha   90.00
_cell.angle_beta   90.00
_cell.angle_gamma   90.00
#
_symmetry.space_group_name_H-M   'P 1'
#
loop_
_entity.id
_entity.type
_entity.pdbx_description
1 polymer ?
#
loop_
_entity_poly.entity_id
_entity_poly.type
_entity_poly.pdbx_seq_one_letter_code
_entity_poly.pdbx_strand_id
1 'polypeptide(L)'
;MKRPLPSRLLSETWDAVIQAKASEGCVNVSAIALAIRRTARFQNVPLPGIEKAVLHATLSVGAVVEFDKGETAHDMPDDDACRLSGSGAAVQRDGAQLGTLQEK
;
A
#
# COMPACT_ATOMS: atom_id res chain seq x y z
N MET A 1 11.78 18.30 -16.46
CA MET A 1 11.50 19.05 -15.21
C MET A 1 10.14 18.60 -14.67
N LYS A 2 10.06 18.10 -13.43
CA LYS A 2 8.77 17.74 -12.81
C LYS A 2 8.03 19.04 -12.48
N ARG A 3 6.81 19.22 -13.01
CA ARG A 3 5.99 20.39 -12.67
C ARG A 3 5.55 20.26 -11.20
N PRO A 4 5.66 21.32 -10.39
CA PRO A 4 5.16 21.29 -9.02
C PRO A 4 3.64 21.07 -9.02
N LEU A 5 3.15 20.37 -8.00
CA LEU A 5 1.71 20.16 -7.82
C LEU A 5 1.03 21.52 -7.54
N PRO A 6 -0.22 21.72 -8.00
CA PRO A 6 -0.94 22.95 -7.72
C PRO A 6 -1.16 23.10 -6.21
N SER A 7 -0.88 24.28 -5.64
CA SER A 7 -1.00 24.54 -4.20
C SER A 7 -2.39 24.24 -3.64
N ARG A 8 -3.44 24.50 -4.44
CA ARG A 8 -4.84 24.17 -4.09
C ARG A 8 -5.09 22.67 -3.90
N LEU A 9 -4.34 21.81 -4.59
CA LEU A 9 -4.45 20.37 -4.41
C LEU A 9 -4.01 19.97 -3.01
N LEU A 10 -2.92 20.55 -2.51
CA LEU A 10 -2.41 20.25 -1.16
C LEU A 10 -3.44 20.63 -0.08
N SER A 11 -4.05 21.81 -0.20
CA SER A 11 -5.11 22.24 0.70
C SER A 11 -6.33 21.31 0.65
N GLU A 12 -6.82 20.98 -0.54
CA GLU A 12 -7.99 20.08 -0.64
C GLU A 12 -7.68 18.65 -0.16
N THR A 13 -6.47 18.14 -0.40
CA THR A 13 -6.05 16.85 0.17
C THR A 13 -6.00 16.89 1.69
N TRP A 14 -5.57 18.02 2.27
CA TRP A 14 -5.49 18.18 3.72
C TRP A 14 -6.87 18.22 4.36
N ASP A 15 -7.79 19.01 3.79
CA ASP A 15 -9.16 19.13 4.27
C ASP A 15 -9.91 17.79 4.16
N ALA A 16 -9.75 17.07 3.04
CA ALA A 16 -10.35 15.76 2.85
C ALA A 16 -9.84 14.73 3.87
N VAL A 17 -8.54 14.75 4.19
CA VAL A 17 -7.94 13.85 5.18
C VAL A 17 -8.42 14.16 6.60
N ILE A 18 -8.51 15.45 6.98
CA ILE A 18 -9.05 15.84 8.29
C ILE A 18 -10.50 15.37 8.43
N GLN A 19 -11.30 15.58 7.38
CA GLN A 19 -12.70 15.18 7.38
C GLN A 19 -12.87 13.66 7.48
N ALA A 20 -12.14 12.88 6.68
CA ALA A 20 -12.19 11.42 6.72
C ALA A 20 -11.75 10.87 8.09
N LYS A 21 -10.67 11.42 8.67
CA LYS A 21 -10.25 11.06 10.03
C LYS A 21 -11.34 11.35 11.07
N ALA A 22 -12.01 12.48 10.96
CA ALA A 22 -13.05 12.88 11.90
C ALA A 22 -14.32 12.02 11.79
N SER A 23 -14.65 11.52 10.59
CA SER A 23 -15.84 10.69 10.37
C SER A 23 -15.62 9.21 10.65
N GLU A 24 -14.50 8.64 10.20
CA GLU A 24 -14.28 7.19 10.15
C GLU A 24 -13.12 6.73 11.03
N GLY A 25 -12.24 7.64 11.47
CA GLY A 25 -11.04 7.33 12.25
C GLY A 25 -9.88 6.76 11.42
N CYS A 26 -10.15 6.36 10.17
CA CYS A 26 -9.17 5.94 9.19
C CYS A 26 -9.28 6.77 7.90
N VAL A 27 -8.28 6.61 7.03
CA VAL A 27 -8.17 7.32 5.75
C VAL A 27 -7.83 6.32 4.66
N ASN A 28 -8.74 6.13 3.72
CA ASN A 28 -8.47 5.40 2.50
C ASN A 28 -7.87 6.36 1.45
N VAL A 29 -6.57 6.20 1.20
CA VAL A 29 -5.79 7.08 0.32
C VAL A 29 -6.30 7.00 -1.13
N SER A 30 -6.60 5.80 -1.62
CA SER A 30 -7.07 5.56 -2.99
C SER A 30 -8.43 6.22 -3.22
N ALA A 31 -9.37 6.03 -2.28
CA ALA A 31 -10.72 6.58 -2.37
C ALA A 31 -10.70 8.12 -2.39
N ILE A 32 -9.94 8.74 -1.49
CA ILE A 32 -9.79 10.20 -1.45
C ILE A 32 -9.09 10.72 -2.70
N ALA A 33 -8.03 10.07 -3.17
CA ALA A 33 -7.31 10.49 -4.37
C ALA A 33 -8.21 10.43 -5.62
N LEU A 34 -9.04 9.39 -5.75
CA LEU A 34 -10.04 9.27 -6.81
C LEU A 34 -11.11 10.35 -6.71
N ALA A 35 -11.62 10.63 -5.50
CA ALA A 35 -12.61 11.69 -5.28
C ALA A 35 -12.06 13.06 -5.71
N ILE A 36 -10.84 13.39 -5.31
CA ILE A 36 -10.18 14.65 -5.68
C ILE A 36 -9.92 14.73 -7.18
N ARG A 37 -9.51 13.62 -7.82
CA ARG A 37 -9.29 13.57 -9.27
C ARG A 37 -10.59 13.81 -10.06
N ARG A 38 -11.74 13.36 -9.54
CA ARG A 38 -13.05 13.57 -10.16
C ARG A 38 -13.48 15.04 -10.17
N THR A 39 -12.89 15.89 -9.33
CA THR A 39 -13.08 17.34 -9.39
C THR A 39 -12.49 17.88 -10.69
N ALA A 40 -13.29 18.61 -11.47
CA ALA A 40 -12.89 19.16 -12.78
C ALA A 40 -11.56 19.95 -12.75
N ARG A 41 -11.20 20.51 -11.60
CA ARG A 41 -9.95 21.25 -11.36
C ARG A 41 -8.71 20.36 -11.35
N PHE A 42 -8.83 19.08 -11.00
CA PHE A 42 -7.71 18.16 -10.81
C PHE A 42 -7.76 16.93 -11.74
N GLN A 43 -8.71 16.88 -12.67
CA GLN A 43 -8.86 15.78 -13.63
C GLN A 43 -7.58 15.49 -14.44
N ASN A 44 -6.78 16.53 -14.70
CA ASN A 44 -5.54 16.46 -15.47
C ASN A 44 -4.30 16.13 -14.62
N VAL A 45 -4.46 16.06 -13.29
CA VAL A 45 -3.36 15.70 -12.39
C VAL A 45 -3.23 14.18 -12.36
N PRO A 46 -2.02 13.61 -12.54
CA PRO A 46 -1.81 12.17 -12.45
C PRO A 46 -2.23 11.64 -11.08
N LEU A 47 -3.01 10.57 -11.06
CA LEU A 47 -3.48 9.93 -9.82
C LEU A 47 -2.33 9.62 -8.84
N PRO A 48 -1.15 9.10 -9.27
CA PRO A 48 -0.04 8.87 -8.35
C PRO A 48 0.52 10.14 -7.70
N GLY A 49 0.30 11.30 -8.30
CA GLY A 49 0.67 12.59 -7.71
C GLY A 49 -0.30 13.02 -6.60
N ILE A 50 -1.60 12.75 -6.81
CA ILE A 50 -2.65 13.03 -5.83
C ILE A 50 -2.54 12.07 -4.64
N GLU A 51 -2.33 10.77 -4.89
CA GLU A 51 -2.13 9.76 -3.85
C GLU A 51 -0.96 10.12 -2.93
N LYS A 52 0.14 10.62 -3.49
CA LYS A 52 1.29 11.10 -2.69
C LYS A 52 0.93 12.30 -1.81
N ALA A 53 0.14 13.24 -2.32
CA ALA A 53 -0.31 14.39 -1.55
C ALA A 53 -1.26 13.96 -0.42
N VAL A 54 -2.20 13.06 -0.71
CA VAL A 54 -3.12 12.48 0.29
C VAL A 54 -2.34 11.71 1.34
N LEU A 55 -1.45 10.79 0.95
CA LEU A 55 -0.62 10.02 1.89
C LEU A 55 0.23 10.94 2.78
N HIS A 56 0.84 11.97 2.21
CA HIS A 56 1.61 12.95 2.98
C HIS A 56 0.73 13.66 4.01
N ALA A 57 -0.48 14.10 3.63
CA ALA A 57 -1.43 14.70 4.56
C ALA A 57 -1.86 13.72 5.66
N THR A 58 -2.16 12.46 5.31
CA THR A 58 -2.53 11.41 6.27
C THR A 58 -1.46 11.18 7.32
N LEU A 59 -0.19 11.08 6.89
CA LEU A 59 0.96 10.93 7.78
C LEU A 59 1.15 12.16 8.68
N SER A 60 0.97 13.36 8.12
CA SER A 60 1.14 14.62 8.87
C SER A 60 0.04 14.82 9.93
N VAL A 61 -1.18 14.39 9.63
CA VAL A 61 -2.33 14.47 10.55
C VAL A 61 -2.32 13.29 11.57
N GLY A 62 -1.48 12.29 11.36
CA GLY A 62 -1.43 11.08 12.19
C GLY A 62 -2.72 10.28 12.12
N ALA A 63 -3.29 10.11 10.93
CA ALA A 63 -4.45 9.24 10.70
C ALA A 63 -4.00 7.82 10.35
N VAL A 64 -4.83 6.83 10.69
CA VAL A 64 -4.61 5.44 10.28
C VAL A 64 -4.92 5.30 8.80
N VAL A 65 -4.02 4.70 8.03
CA VAL A 65 -4.26 4.39 6.61
C VAL A 65 -5.05 3.09 6.51
N GLU A 66 -6.19 3.14 5.83
CA GLU A 66 -6.90 1.94 5.41
C GLU A 66 -6.46 1.58 3.98
N PHE A 67 -6.17 0.29 3.79
CA PHE A 67 -5.94 -0.27 2.47
C PHE A 67 -7.23 -0.90 1.98
N ASP A 68 -7.58 -0.68 0.72
CA ASP A 68 -8.68 -1.39 0.08
C ASP A 68 -8.50 -2.89 0.33
N LYS A 69 -9.50 -3.52 0.95
CA LYS A 69 -9.56 -4.98 1.01
C LYS A 69 -9.64 -5.42 -0.44
N GLY A 70 -8.54 -5.93 -0.97
CA GLY A 70 -8.48 -6.42 -2.34
C GLY A 70 -9.70 -7.26 -2.59
N GLU A 71 -10.45 -6.94 -3.65
CA GLU A 71 -11.29 -7.96 -4.28
C GLU A 71 -10.40 -9.18 -4.41
N THR A 72 -10.76 -10.24 -3.70
CA THR A 72 -10.11 -11.55 -3.82
C THR A 72 -9.90 -11.79 -5.30
N ALA A 73 -8.65 -11.83 -5.74
CA ALA A 73 -8.27 -12.16 -7.10
C ALA A 73 -8.80 -13.57 -7.37
N HIS A 74 -10.03 -13.65 -7.87
CA HIS A 74 -10.74 -14.87 -8.17
C HIS A 74 -10.90 -14.99 -9.68
N ASP A 75 -9.82 -14.76 -10.43
CA ASP A 75 -9.69 -15.22 -11.81
C ASP A 75 -8.24 -15.06 -12.27
N MET A 76 -7.38 -16.02 -11.92
CA MET A 76 -6.20 -16.34 -12.73
C MET A 76 -5.92 -17.85 -12.58
N PRO A 77 -5.94 -18.63 -13.67
CA PRO A 77 -5.45 -19.99 -13.66
C PRO A 77 -3.91 -20.00 -13.53
N ASP A 78 -3.44 -20.96 -12.73
CA ASP A 78 -2.17 -21.69 -12.79
C ASP A 78 -1.24 -21.30 -13.96
N ASP A 79 -0.09 -20.68 -13.66
CA ASP A 79 1.26 -21.20 -13.97
C ASP A 79 2.33 -20.13 -13.64
N ASP A 80 3.51 -20.61 -13.26
CA ASP A 80 4.75 -19.85 -13.09
C ASP A 80 4.90 -18.97 -11.83
N ALA A 81 5.11 -19.65 -10.70
CA ALA A 81 5.86 -19.12 -9.57
C ALA A 81 7.25 -18.64 -10.04
N CYS A 82 7.35 -17.34 -10.32
CA CYS A 82 8.59 -16.64 -10.62
C CYS A 82 9.67 -16.97 -9.59
N ARG A 83 10.61 -17.80 -10.02
CA ARG A 83 11.89 -18.08 -9.36
C ARG A 83 12.67 -16.78 -9.20
N LEU A 84 12.60 -16.17 -8.02
CA LEU A 84 13.60 -15.18 -7.61
C LEU A 84 14.82 -15.91 -7.05
N SER A 85 15.79 -16.06 -7.95
CA SER A 85 17.18 -16.43 -7.69
C SER A 85 17.80 -15.48 -6.66
N GLY A 86 18.13 -16.02 -5.49
CA GLY A 86 18.90 -15.35 -4.43
C GLY A 86 19.93 -16.33 -3.90
N SER A 87 21.15 -16.25 -4.43
CA SER A 87 22.28 -17.11 -4.09
C SER A 87 22.87 -16.73 -2.73
N GLY A 88 23.12 -17.74 -1.89
CA GLY A 88 24.15 -17.65 -0.83
C GLY A 88 23.68 -17.80 0.61
N ALA A 89 23.48 -19.04 1.07
CA ALA A 89 24.02 -19.58 2.32
C ALA A 89 23.45 -21.00 2.54
N ALA A 90 24.18 -22.00 2.05
CA ALA A 90 23.93 -23.39 2.40
C ALA A 90 24.33 -23.60 3.88
N VAL A 91 23.34 -23.80 4.75
CA VAL A 91 23.50 -24.61 5.96
C VAL A 91 22.54 -25.78 5.82
N GLN A 92 23.08 -26.88 5.30
CA GLN A 92 22.49 -28.20 5.41
C GLN A 92 22.39 -28.53 6.91
N ARG A 93 21.18 -28.62 7.44
CA ARG A 93 20.91 -29.50 8.59
C ARG A 93 20.33 -30.78 8.03
N ASP A 94 21.22 -31.74 7.79
CA ASP A 94 20.91 -33.14 7.58
C ASP A 94 19.97 -33.62 8.70
N GLY A 95 18.70 -33.79 8.35
CA GLY A 95 17.71 -34.50 9.15
C GLY A 95 17.65 -35.96 8.70
N ALA A 96 18.77 -36.66 8.79
CA ALA A 96 18.79 -38.12 8.64
C ALA A 96 18.35 -38.74 9.97
N GLN A 97 17.23 -39.46 9.92
CA GLN A 97 16.80 -40.41 10.94
C GLN A 97 17.97 -41.31 11.37
N LEU A 98 18.06 -41.65 12.66
CA LEU A 98 18.26 -43.01 13.17
C LEU A 98 18.52 -43.02 14.68
N GLY A 99 17.93 -43.99 15.37
CA GLY A 99 18.57 -44.62 16.53
C GLY A 99 18.02 -44.26 17.89
N THR A 100 17.08 -45.09 18.35
CA THR A 100 16.86 -45.39 19.77
C THR A 100 18.18 -45.73 20.47
N LEU A 101 18.49 -45.07 21.59
CA LEU A 101 19.37 -45.64 22.61
C LEU A 101 18.81 -45.29 23.99
N GLN A 102 18.35 -46.37 24.61
CA GLN A 102 17.83 -46.52 25.95
C GLN A 102 19.02 -46.56 26.92
N GLU A 103 19.00 -45.71 27.95
CA GLU A 103 19.87 -45.86 29.12
C GLU A 103 18.99 -45.81 30.39
N LYS A 104 18.65 -46.98 30.92
CA LYS A 104 18.85 -47.34 32.33
C LYS A 104 18.75 -48.85 32.52
#